data_AF-A0A950TNM9-F1
#
_entry.id   AF-A0A950TNM9-F1
#
_cell.length_a   1.000
_cell.length_b   1.000
_cell.length_c   1.000
_cell.angle_alpha   90.00
_cell.angle_beta   90.00
_cell.angle_gamma   90.00
#
_symmetry.space_group_name_H-M   'P 1'
#
loop_
_entity.id
_entity.type
_entity.pdbx_description
1 polymer ?
#
loop_
_entity_poly.entity_id
_entity_poly.type
_entity_poly.pdbx_seq_one_letter_code
_entity_poly.pdbx_strand_id
1 'polypeptide(L)'
;AIIDNIPFVATMIPVVKGMAPAYGGLDKIEPLWWSLSLGACLGGNATLVGASANLLVVGLGERNGVPFRFVSYSLYAVPMTIVSIAICHLYLWWRFF
;
A
#
# COMPACT_ATOMS: atom_id res chain seq x y z
N ALA A 1 2.38 -2.35 13.09
CA ALA A 1 1.57 -3.07 12.12
C ALA A 1 0.32 -3.45 12.86
N ILE A 2 -0.83 -2.92 12.49
CA ILE A 2 -2.06 -3.56 12.98
C ILE A 2 -2.49 -4.65 11.97
N ILE A 3 -2.13 -4.52 10.68
CA ILE A 3 -2.43 -5.53 9.66
C ILE A 3 -1.27 -5.61 8.66
N ASP A 4 -0.72 -6.80 8.44
CA ASP A 4 0.23 -7.11 7.36
C ASP A 4 -0.50 -7.04 5.99
N ASN A 5 0.20 -6.73 4.90
CA ASN A 5 -0.43 -6.59 3.58
C ASN A 5 -1.19 -7.86 3.15
N ILE A 6 -0.74 -9.04 3.61
CA ILE A 6 -1.37 -10.33 3.27
C ILE A 6 -2.78 -10.46 3.87
N PRO A 7 -3.01 -10.35 5.20
CA PRO A 7 -4.35 -10.38 5.76
C PRO A 7 -5.22 -9.23 5.25
N PHE A 8 -4.67 -8.04 5.02
CA PHE A 8 -5.42 -6.94 4.44
C PHE A 8 -5.98 -7.31 3.06
N VAL A 9 -5.12 -7.74 2.13
CA VAL A 9 -5.54 -8.15 0.78
C VAL A 9 -6.52 -9.31 0.86
N ALA A 10 -6.29 -10.30 1.72
CA ALA A 10 -7.19 -11.45 1.89
C ALA A 10 -8.62 -11.02 2.27
N THR A 11 -8.76 -10.03 3.17
CA THR A 11 -10.09 -9.51 3.55
C THR A 11 -10.75 -8.67 2.45
N MET A 12 -9.97 -8.09 1.53
CA MET A 12 -10.48 -7.29 0.41
C MET A 12 -10.89 -8.13 -0.81
N ILE A 13 -10.41 -9.37 -0.93
CA ILE A 13 -10.83 -10.32 -1.99
C ILE A 13 -12.36 -10.43 -2.12
N PRO A 14 -13.13 -10.71 -1.04
CA PRO A 14 -14.59 -10.81 -1.15
C PRO A 14 -15.24 -9.46 -1.50
N VAL A 15 -14.67 -8.33 -1.05
CA VAL A 15 -15.18 -6.99 -1.36
C VAL A 15 -15.06 -6.70 -2.85
N VAL A 16 -13.89 -6.94 -3.44
CA VAL A 16 -13.65 -6.74 -4.87
C VAL A 16 -14.54 -7.65 -5.72
N LYS A 17 -14.70 -8.92 -5.33
CA LYS A 17 -15.62 -9.85 -6.01
C LYS A 17 -17.08 -9.41 -5.89
N GLY A 18 -17.50 -8.87 -4.75
CA GLY A 18 -18.85 -8.35 -4.53
C GLY A 18 -19.18 -7.12 -5.38
N MET A 19 -18.17 -6.39 -5.86
CA MET A 19 -18.35 -5.28 -6.79
C MET A 19 -18.54 -5.74 -8.24
N ALA A 20 -18.14 -6.95 -8.61
CA ALA A 20 -18.23 -7.45 -10.00
C ALA A 20 -19.60 -7.29 -10.67
N PRO A 21 -20.75 -7.54 -10.00
CA PRO A 21 -22.06 -7.32 -10.60
C PRO A 21 -22.32 -5.85 -10.98
N ALA A 22 -21.82 -4.90 -10.19
CA ALA A 22 -22.00 -3.47 -10.44
C ALA A 22 -21.14 -2.96 -11.60
N TYR A 23 -20.02 -3.63 -11.90
CA TYR A 23 -19.10 -3.26 -12.97
C TYR A 23 -19.32 -4.07 -14.27
N GLY A 24 -20.35 -4.92 -14.33
CA GLY A 24 -20.72 -5.65 -15.54
C GLY A 24 -19.99 -6.99 -15.74
N GLY A 25 -19.48 -7.60 -14.67
CA GLY A 25 -18.87 -8.93 -14.68
C GLY A 25 -17.46 -8.97 -14.07
N LEU A 26 -16.95 -10.19 -13.85
CA LEU A 26 -15.62 -10.41 -13.27
C LEU A 26 -14.48 -9.92 -14.20
N ASP A 27 -14.72 -9.83 -15.50
CA ASP A 27 -13.71 -9.38 -16.47
C ASP A 27 -13.48 -7.86 -16.41
N LYS A 28 -14.43 -7.10 -15.85
CA LYS A 28 -14.35 -5.63 -15.76
C LYS A 28 -13.82 -5.09 -14.43
N ILE A 29 -13.52 -5.97 -13.47
CA ILE A 29 -12.94 -5.60 -12.17
C ILE A 29 -11.41 -5.71 -12.13
N GLU A 30 -10.76 -6.00 -13.27
CA GLU A 30 -9.29 -6.03 -13.37
C GLU A 30 -8.62 -4.74 -12.85
N PRO A 31 -9.12 -3.52 -13.12
CA PRO A 31 -8.55 -2.30 -12.55
C PRO A 31 -8.60 -2.26 -11.01
N LEU A 32 -9.62 -2.86 -10.40
CA LEU A 32 -9.76 -2.93 -8.93
C LEU A 32 -8.74 -3.88 -8.32
N TRP A 33 -8.41 -4.99 -8.99
CA TRP A 33 -7.36 -5.91 -8.56
C TRP A 33 -6.00 -5.24 -8.56
N TRP A 34 -5.66 -4.53 -9.64
CA TRP A 34 -4.41 -3.77 -9.71
C TRP A 34 -4.36 -2.63 -8.70
N SER A 35 -5.48 -1.93 -8.50
CA SER A 35 -5.59 -0.87 -7.48
C SER A 35 -5.37 -1.41 -6.07
N LEU A 36 -5.96 -2.57 -5.74
CA LEU A 36 -5.79 -3.23 -4.44
C LEU A 36 -4.34 -3.68 -4.23
N SER A 37 -3.72 -4.29 -5.25
CA SER A 37 -2.33 -4.77 -5.17
C SER A 37 -1.36 -3.60 -4.98
N LEU A 38 -1.46 -2.56 -5.81
CA LEU A 38 -0.58 -1.39 -5.72
C LEU A 38 -0.82 -0.62 -4.41
N GLY A 39 -2.08 -0.44 -4.01
CA GLY A 39 -2.44 0.22 -2.75
C GLY A 39 -1.91 -0.51 -1.52
N ALA A 40 -2.03 -1.85 -1.47
CA ALA A 40 -1.50 -2.65 -0.38
C ALA A 40 0.04 -2.59 -0.32
N CYS A 41 0.72 -2.76 -1.47
CA CYS A 41 2.18 -2.76 -1.52
C CYS A 41 2.79 -1.39 -1.20
N LEU A 42 2.21 -0.30 -1.72
CA LEU A 42 2.76 1.05 -1.56
C LEU A 42 2.30 1.69 -0.25
N GLY A 43 1.05 1.47 0.16
CA GLY A 43 0.45 2.07 1.35
C GLY A 43 1.18 1.72 2.65
N GLY A 44 1.72 0.49 2.74
CA GLY A 44 2.51 0.05 3.89
C GLY A 44 3.77 0.89 4.14
N ASN A 45 4.27 1.63 3.15
CA ASN A 45 5.48 2.47 3.29
C ASN A 45 5.22 3.80 3.99
N ALA A 46 3.96 4.26 4.08
CA ALA A 46 3.59 5.53 4.68
C ALA A 46 3.97 5.64 6.17
N THR A 47 4.10 4.52 6.87
CA THR A 47 4.44 4.50 8.30
C THR A 47 5.56 3.52 8.60
N LEU A 48 6.30 3.82 9.68
CA LEU A 48 7.46 3.03 10.09
C LEU A 48 7.07 1.61 10.53
N VAL A 49 5.83 1.41 10.99
CA VAL A 49 5.31 0.09 11.41
C VAL A 49 4.38 -0.55 10.36
N GLY A 50 4.27 0.04 9.17
CA GLY A 50 3.39 -0.43 8.09
C GLY A 50 3.98 -1.58 7.26
N ALA A 51 5.32 -1.68 7.19
CA ALA A 51 6.01 -2.77 6.54
C ALA A 51 7.13 -3.32 7.43
N SER A 52 7.35 -4.64 7.39
CA SER A 52 8.43 -5.31 8.14
C SER A 52 9.82 -4.82 7.74
N ALA A 53 10.02 -4.46 6.47
CA ALA A 53 11.27 -3.88 5.97
C ALA A 53 11.64 -2.57 6.68
N ASN A 54 10.66 -1.70 6.98
CA ASN A 54 10.90 -0.43 7.66
C ASN A 54 11.42 -0.66 9.09
N LEU A 55 10.89 -1.67 9.79
CA LEU A 55 11.33 -2.06 11.13
C LEU A 55 12.73 -2.65 11.13
N LEU A 56 13.09 -3.44 10.11
CA LEU A 56 14.45 -3.97 9.96
C LEU A 56 15.47 -2.83 9.79
N VAL A 57 15.18 -1.85 8.93
CA VAL A 57 16.05 -0.68 8.72
C VAL A 57 16.21 0.11 10.00
N VAL A 58 15.13 0.31 10.75
CA VAL A 58 15.16 1.01 12.03
C VAL A 58 16.00 0.25 13.05
N GLY A 59 15.82 -1.07 13.18
CA GLY A 59 16.62 -1.89 14.09
C GLY A 59 18.11 -1.90 13.71
N LEU A 60 18.43 -1.89 12.42
CA LEU A 60 19.81 -1.72 11.94
C LEU A 60 20.35 -0.33 12.27
N GLY A 61 19.55 0.71 12.10
CA GLY A 61 19.88 2.09 12.43
C GLY A 61 20.19 2.30 13.91
N GLU A 62 19.33 1.80 14.78
CA GLU A 62 19.51 1.87 16.24
C GLU A 62 20.80 1.16 16.68
N ARG A 63 21.12 0.00 16.09
CA ARG A 63 22.38 -0.72 16.34
C ARG A 63 23.62 0.05 15.90
N ASN A 64 23.50 0.94 14.91
CA ASN A 64 24.57 1.81 14.43
C ASN A 64 24.56 3.20 15.07
N GLY A 65 23.75 3.43 16.10
CA GLY A 65 23.68 4.71 16.81
C GLY A 65 22.88 5.80 16.08
N VAL A 66 22.08 5.44 15.07
CA VAL A 66 21.18 6.36 14.36
C VAL A 66 19.75 6.17 14.90
N PRO A 67 19.28 7.04 15.82
CA PRO A 67 17.95 6.89 16.39
C PRO A 67 16.87 7.27 15.38
N PHE A 68 15.89 6.39 15.18
CA PHE A 68 14.72 6.67 14.34
C PHE A 68 13.51 7.04 15.20
N ARG A 69 12.86 8.15 14.88
CA ARG A 69 11.58 8.54 15.47
C ARG A 69 10.43 8.22 14.52
N PHE A 70 9.40 7.55 15.03
CA PHE A 70 8.18 7.20 14.27
C PHE A 70 7.58 8.41 13.53
N VAL A 71 7.47 9.55 14.23
CA VAL A 71 6.90 10.78 13.67
C VAL A 71 7.76 11.35 12.56
N SER A 72 9.08 11.42 12.77
CA SER A 72 10.04 11.93 11.77
C SER A 72 10.01 11.10 10.50
N TYR A 73 10.01 9.77 10.60
CA TYR A 73 9.89 8.89 9.44
C TYR A 73 8.57 9.13 8.70
N SER A 74 7.44 9.14 9.42
CA SER A 74 6.12 9.26 8.81
C SER A 74 5.95 10.61 8.11
N LEU A 75 6.57 11.68 8.63
CA LEU A 75 6.52 13.01 8.01
C LEU A 75 7.15 13.05 6.61
N TYR A 76 8.21 12.27 6.38
CA TYR A 76 8.86 12.15 5.07
C TYR A 76 8.25 11.04 4.20
N ALA A 77 7.85 9.94 4.81
CA ALA A 77 7.33 8.77 4.10
C ALA A 77 5.90 8.97 3.59
N VAL A 78 5.03 9.66 4.34
CA VAL A 78 3.64 9.91 3.92
C VAL A 78 3.58 10.69 2.59
N PRO A 79 4.27 11.84 2.43
CA PRO A 79 4.28 12.55 1.15
C PRO A 79 4.78 11.69 -0.02
N MET A 80 5.86 10.92 0.18
CA MET A 80 6.39 10.05 -0.87
C MET A 80 5.43 8.93 -1.25
N THR A 81 4.76 8.31 -0.28
CA THR A 81 3.75 7.29 -0.53
C THR A 81 2.56 7.87 -1.29
N ILE A 82 2.10 9.08 -0.95
CA ILE A 82 1.02 9.76 -1.68
C ILE A 82 1.41 10.01 -3.14
N VAL A 83 2.61 10.53 -3.39
CA VAL A 83 3.10 10.75 -4.77
C VAL A 83 3.17 9.43 -5.54
N SER A 84 3.66 8.36 -4.90
CA SER A 84 3.73 7.04 -5.53
C SER A 84 2.35 6.49 -5.89
N ILE A 85 1.39 6.61 -4.97
CA ILE A 85 -0.01 6.21 -5.21
C ILE A 85 -0.62 7.06 -6.34
N ALA A 86 -0.35 8.36 -6.39
CA ALA A 86 -0.85 9.25 -7.43
C ALA A 86 -0.31 8.84 -8.82
N ILE A 87 0.98 8.52 -8.93
CA ILE A 87 1.58 8.02 -10.18
C ILE A 87 0.93 6.70 -10.61
N CYS A 88 0.78 5.75 -9.68
CA CYS A 88 0.11 4.48 -9.95
C CYS A 88 -1.35 4.67 -10.38
N HIS A 89 -2.07 5.60 -9.74
CA HIS A 89 -3.44 5.92 -10.08
C HIS A 89 -3.55 6.48 -11.50
N LEU A 90 -2.67 7.43 -11.87
CA LEU A 90 -2.62 7.98 -13.23
C LEU A 90 -2.29 6.90 -14.27
N TYR A 91 -1.35 6.00 -13.97
CA TYR A 91 -1.01 4.87 -14.84
C TYR A 91 -2.19 3.92 -15.05
N LEU A 92 -2.87 3.53 -13.97
CA LEU A 92 -4.05 2.66 -14.06
C LEU A 92 -5.19 3.33 -14.83
N TRP A 93 -5.40 4.62 -14.59
CA TRP A 93 -6.40 5.39 -15.32
C TRP A 93 -6.10 5.36 -16.82
N TRP A 94 -4.88 5.73 -17.24
CA TRP A 94 -4.46 5.69 -18.64
C TRP A 94 -4.50 4.31 -19.29
N ARG A 95 -4.27 3.24 -18.52
CA ARG A 95 -4.19 1.87 -19.05
C ARG A 95 -5.56 1.23 -19.27
N PHE A 96 -6.56 1.61 -18.49
CA PHE A 96 -7.88 0.96 -18.44
C PHE A 96 -9.04 1.86 -18.88
N PHE A 97 -8.83 3.17 -19.01
CA PHE A 97 -9.79 4.16 -19.50
C PHE A 97 -9.19 4.92 -20.69
#